data_AF-A0A3Q2PQX9-F1
#
_entry.id   AF-A0A3Q2PQX9-F1
#
_cell.length_a   1.000
_cell.length_b   1.000
_cell.length_c   1.000
_cell.angle_alpha   90.00
_cell.angle_beta   90.00
_cell.angle_gamma   90.00
#
_symmetry.space_group_name_H-M   'P 1'
#
loop_
_entity.id
_entity.type
_entity.pdbx_description
1 polymer ?
#
loop_
_entity_poly.entity_id
_entity_poly.type
_entity_poly.pdbx_seq_one_letter_code
_entity_poly.pdbx_strand_id
1 'polypeptide(L)'
;MCEVAMEEQGSEITDMEPCASLGELMVVTPRRRLDPPLSVVWTTLLYCAELVTAGVLCRTLHDDKDVIWLGATIAFMLVPAVVIQFTLTFIHRDLGRDRPMVLLLHLLQLGPVIRCFEALVVYFKAGKREEPYVTISRKISLEKGQEVHKELEIGQTERTLATHRNAFKRTAVIQAFLGSTPQLTLQLYATIQEKYLLSVRLALMIITLISITYGALVCSVLAIQIVYDNYKVRLRPGAYLCMVVWRALEIATRVTTLVLFSTALTHWVFLVGVANLLFFFFLPWVEFWARKGSLAEGVEKNFSKLGTTVVLCMFTLLYACINVFCWSAVKLDLAHPELIDRTQSWGRLAMYYSGRFVENFVLITLWYFFKSDFYEYVCAPLLVVQLLICYSLAVLFMLLFHQFCHPCRRLFQYNVHDCLHCVCCRRRRAGRGARNGRGNVPPSYSTAATMVLVPEEPLELLDPQNSLPPHVTRQLGARESSA
;
A
#
# COMPACT_ATOMS: atom_id res chain seq x y z
N MET A 1 86.81 24.89 -4.18
CA MET A 1 85.43 24.71 -4.66
C MET A 1 84.57 25.60 -3.76
N CYS A 2 84.30 26.88 -4.07
CA CYS A 2 83.50 27.43 -5.20
C CYS A 2 82.17 26.66 -5.32
N GLU A 3 80.96 27.22 -5.30
CA GLU A 3 80.35 28.57 -5.48
C GLU A 3 78.94 28.51 -4.82
N VAL A 4 78.37 29.53 -4.17
CA VAL A 4 77.65 30.74 -4.67
C VAL A 4 76.33 30.49 -5.45
N ALA A 5 75.27 31.20 -5.00
CA ALA A 5 74.01 31.58 -5.67
C ALA A 5 72.94 30.47 -5.85
N MET A 6 71.62 30.72 -5.79
CA MET A 6 70.87 31.90 -6.26
C MET A 6 69.46 31.94 -5.62
N GLU A 7 69.00 33.15 -5.28
CA GLU A 7 67.58 33.56 -5.20
C GLU A 7 66.98 33.70 -6.61
N GLU A 8 65.67 34.02 -6.67
CA GLU A 8 64.80 34.42 -7.80
C GLU A 8 63.94 33.32 -8.46
N GLN A 9 62.64 33.48 -8.78
CA GLN A 9 61.61 34.50 -8.53
C GLN A 9 60.29 34.01 -9.17
N GLY A 10 59.14 34.46 -8.65
CA GLY A 10 57.82 34.42 -9.32
C GLY A 10 56.94 33.21 -8.94
N SER A 11 55.67 33.32 -8.58
CA SER A 11 54.69 34.42 -8.62
C SER A 11 53.58 34.07 -7.62
N GLU A 12 53.04 35.09 -6.95
CA GLU A 12 51.75 35.05 -6.24
C GLU A 12 50.67 34.47 -7.14
N ILE A 13 49.85 33.54 -6.62
CA ILE A 13 48.39 33.56 -6.77
C ILE A 13 47.78 33.11 -5.44
N THR A 14 47.17 34.10 -4.79
CA THR A 14 46.22 34.05 -3.68
C THR A 14 45.20 32.91 -3.75
N ASP A 15 44.85 32.44 -2.55
CA ASP A 15 43.63 31.74 -2.14
C ASP A 15 42.53 31.64 -3.23
N MET A 16 42.31 30.41 -3.69
CA MET A 16 41.06 30.04 -4.34
C MET A 16 40.40 28.97 -3.47
N GLU A 17 39.32 29.37 -2.82
CA GLU A 17 38.40 28.49 -2.07
C GLU A 17 38.10 27.21 -2.87
N PRO A 18 38.08 26.02 -2.25
CA PRO A 18 37.53 24.85 -2.90
C PRO A 18 36.03 25.07 -3.10
N CYS A 19 35.68 25.36 -4.35
CA CYS A 19 34.31 25.48 -4.82
C CYS A 19 33.54 24.20 -4.48
N ALA A 20 32.57 24.32 -3.58
CA ALA A 20 31.65 23.27 -3.21
C ALA A 20 30.78 22.87 -4.42
N SER A 21 31.18 21.82 -5.14
CA SER A 21 30.29 21.14 -6.09
C SER A 21 30.81 19.73 -6.44
N LEU A 22 30.60 18.80 -5.52
CA LEU A 22 30.37 17.40 -5.89
C LEU A 22 29.35 16.87 -4.88
N GLY A 23 28.14 16.56 -5.34
CA GLY A 23 27.17 15.87 -4.49
C GLY A 23 27.82 14.59 -3.98
N GLU A 24 28.08 14.53 -2.67
CA GLU A 24 28.66 13.35 -2.02
C GLU A 24 27.75 12.14 -2.27
N LEU A 25 28.12 11.34 -3.27
CA LEU A 25 27.61 9.99 -3.44
C LEU A 25 28.22 9.14 -2.32
N MET A 26 27.57 9.16 -1.17
CA MET A 26 28.01 8.35 -0.03
C MET A 26 27.58 6.90 -0.28
N VAL A 27 28.50 6.09 -0.82
CA VAL A 27 28.37 4.63 -0.86
C VAL A 27 28.48 4.14 0.59
N VAL A 28 27.33 3.91 1.21
CA VAL A 28 27.29 3.35 2.55
C VAL A 28 27.30 1.84 2.37
N THR A 29 28.43 1.19 2.62
CA THR A 29 28.49 -0.25 2.93
C THR A 29 28.17 -0.42 4.41
N PRO A 30 26.92 -0.71 4.83
CA PRO A 30 26.68 -0.89 6.24
C PRO A 30 26.91 -2.37 6.53
N ARG A 31 27.80 -2.65 7.48
CA ARG A 31 27.77 -3.90 8.25
C ARG A 31 26.50 -3.87 9.12
N ARG A 32 25.32 -3.88 8.49
CA ARG A 32 24.03 -3.67 9.14
C ARG A 32 23.58 -5.00 9.69
N ARG A 33 23.28 -5.04 10.99
CA ARG A 33 22.45 -6.13 11.53
C ARG A 33 21.15 -6.11 10.72
N LEU A 34 20.86 -7.21 10.04
CA LEU A 34 19.56 -7.39 9.39
C LEU A 34 18.49 -7.19 10.45
N ASP A 35 17.44 -6.44 10.11
CA ASP A 35 16.28 -6.35 10.98
C ASP A 35 15.62 -7.76 11.04
N PRO A 36 15.06 -8.20 12.18
CA PRO A 36 14.34 -9.45 12.26
C PRO A 36 13.05 -9.43 11.41
N PRO A 37 12.60 -10.56 10.83
CA PRO A 37 11.37 -10.65 10.04
C PRO A 37 10.09 -10.67 10.91
N LEU A 38 9.98 -9.76 11.88
CA LEU A 38 8.86 -9.72 12.83
C LEU A 38 7.49 -9.59 12.14
N SER A 39 7.41 -8.82 11.05
CA SER A 39 6.17 -8.65 10.29
C SER A 39 5.70 -9.96 9.64
N VAL A 40 6.64 -10.81 9.22
CA VAL A 40 6.34 -12.11 8.61
C VAL A 40 5.79 -13.06 9.68
N VAL A 41 6.46 -13.11 10.83
CA VAL A 41 6.02 -13.92 11.98
C VAL A 41 4.64 -13.48 12.45
N TRP A 42 4.43 -12.18 12.66
CA TRP A 42 3.15 -11.64 13.11
C TRP A 42 1.99 -11.95 12.16
N THR A 43 2.22 -11.78 10.85
CA THR A 43 1.21 -12.11 9.82
C THR A 43 0.86 -13.59 9.83
N THR A 44 1.87 -14.46 10.00
CA THR A 44 1.68 -15.92 10.08
C THR A 44 0.91 -16.31 11.34
N LEU A 45 1.21 -15.68 12.47
CA LEU A 45 0.49 -15.91 13.73
C LEU A 45 -0.98 -15.54 13.61
N LEU A 46 -1.29 -14.37 13.02
CA LEU A 46 -2.67 -13.95 12.77
C LEU A 46 -3.41 -14.91 11.83
N TYR A 47 -2.77 -15.35 10.75
CA TYR A 47 -3.32 -16.37 9.84
C TYR A 47 -3.66 -17.68 10.57
N CYS A 48 -2.73 -18.22 11.35
CA CYS A 48 -2.97 -19.45 12.10
C CYS A 48 -4.05 -19.27 13.17
N ALA A 49 -4.04 -18.14 13.89
CA ALA A 49 -5.04 -17.85 14.91
C ALA A 49 -6.46 -17.80 14.31
N GLU A 50 -6.64 -17.12 13.18
CA GLU A 50 -7.94 -17.08 12.49
C GLU A 50 -8.39 -18.46 12.02
N LEU A 51 -7.52 -19.23 11.35
CA LEU A 51 -7.85 -20.57 10.88
C LEU A 51 -8.23 -21.52 12.02
N VAL A 52 -7.45 -21.53 13.10
CA VAL A 52 -7.71 -22.40 14.26
C VAL A 52 -8.99 -22.00 14.95
N THR A 53 -9.20 -20.71 15.26
CA THR A 53 -10.41 -20.26 15.94
C THR A 53 -11.65 -20.45 15.07
N ALA A 54 -11.56 -20.21 13.75
CA ALA A 54 -12.67 -20.45 12.84
C ALA A 54 -12.96 -21.94 12.67
N GLY A 55 -11.93 -22.81 12.67
CA GLY A 55 -12.10 -24.27 12.68
C GLY A 55 -12.78 -24.78 13.95
N VAL A 56 -12.39 -24.26 15.12
CA VAL A 56 -13.07 -24.56 16.39
C VAL A 56 -14.52 -24.09 16.35
N LEU A 57 -14.79 -22.90 15.81
CA LEU A 57 -16.15 -22.41 15.64
C LEU A 57 -16.98 -23.30 14.71
N CYS A 58 -16.41 -23.73 13.57
CA CYS A 58 -17.08 -24.66 12.67
C CYS A 58 -17.45 -25.97 13.36
N ARG A 59 -16.60 -26.50 14.25
CA ARG A 59 -16.93 -27.70 15.02
C ARG A 59 -18.14 -27.46 15.92
N THR A 60 -18.16 -26.35 16.67
CA THR A 60 -19.31 -26.02 17.52
C THR A 60 -20.59 -25.83 16.70
N LEU A 61 -20.52 -25.13 15.55
CA LEU A 61 -21.67 -24.96 14.65
C LEU A 61 -22.15 -26.29 14.03
N HIS A 62 -21.24 -27.22 13.79
CA HIS A 62 -21.59 -28.57 13.31
C HIS A 62 -22.32 -29.38 14.38
N ASP A 63 -21.83 -29.33 15.62
CA ASP A 63 -22.45 -29.98 16.77
C ASP A 63 -23.88 -29.43 17.02
N ASP A 64 -24.06 -28.12 16.83
CA ASP A 64 -25.35 -27.42 16.93
C ASP A 64 -26.25 -27.59 15.68
N LYS A 65 -25.77 -28.27 14.62
CA LYS A 65 -26.46 -28.50 13.33
C LYS A 65 -26.83 -27.25 12.53
N ASP A 66 -26.12 -26.14 12.75
CA ASP A 66 -26.33 -24.86 12.06
C ASP A 66 -25.61 -24.81 10.70
N VAL A 67 -26.18 -25.49 9.70
CA VAL A 67 -25.56 -25.70 8.38
C VAL A 67 -25.29 -24.38 7.63
N ILE A 68 -26.15 -23.37 7.77
CA ILE A 68 -26.03 -22.09 7.06
C ILE A 68 -24.82 -21.30 7.59
N TRP A 69 -24.73 -21.13 8.92
CA TRP A 69 -23.62 -20.43 9.56
C TRP A 69 -22.30 -21.16 9.39
N LEU A 70 -22.35 -22.50 9.46
CA LEU A 70 -21.21 -23.35 9.19
C LEU A 70 -20.68 -23.15 7.77
N GLY A 71 -21.55 -23.26 6.76
CA GLY A 71 -21.18 -23.09 5.35
C GLY A 71 -20.58 -21.71 5.06
N ALA A 72 -21.20 -20.64 5.57
CA ALA A 72 -20.71 -19.28 5.41
C ALA A 72 -19.36 -19.06 6.09
N THR A 73 -19.17 -19.60 7.31
CA THR A 73 -17.91 -19.53 8.05
C THR A 73 -16.79 -20.28 7.32
N ILE A 74 -17.08 -21.47 6.78
CA ILE A 74 -16.12 -22.23 5.96
C ILE A 74 -15.74 -21.45 4.70
N ALA A 75 -16.71 -20.86 4.00
CA ALA A 75 -16.45 -20.10 2.77
C ALA A 75 -15.52 -18.90 3.02
N PHE A 76 -15.81 -18.08 4.03
CA PHE A 76 -14.98 -16.92 4.38
C PHE A 76 -13.65 -17.28 5.02
N MET A 77 -13.48 -18.51 5.50
CA MET A 77 -12.18 -19.04 5.93
C MET A 77 -11.35 -19.55 4.74
N LEU A 78 -11.95 -20.34 3.85
CA LEU A 78 -11.21 -21.13 2.86
C LEU A 78 -10.87 -20.32 1.59
N VAL A 79 -11.80 -19.50 1.09
CA VAL A 79 -11.60 -18.69 -0.13
C VAL A 79 -10.37 -17.76 0.00
N PRO A 80 -10.25 -16.90 1.03
CA PRO A 80 -9.07 -16.06 1.18
C PRO A 80 -7.81 -16.86 1.44
N ALA A 81 -7.89 -17.98 2.18
CA ALA A 81 -6.74 -18.86 2.40
C ALA A 81 -6.18 -19.38 1.07
N VAL A 82 -7.04 -19.84 0.16
CA VAL A 82 -6.64 -20.28 -1.18
C VAL A 82 -5.99 -19.14 -1.98
N VAL A 83 -6.56 -17.93 -1.97
CA VAL A 83 -5.97 -16.76 -2.66
C VAL A 83 -4.59 -16.41 -2.08
N ILE A 84 -4.42 -16.51 -0.77
CA ILE A 84 -3.12 -16.31 -0.10
C ILE A 84 -2.11 -17.36 -0.55
N GLN A 85 -2.50 -18.64 -0.62
CA GLN A 85 -1.62 -19.70 -1.12
C GLN A 85 -1.17 -19.43 -2.54
N PHE A 86 -2.11 -19.14 -3.46
CA PHE A 86 -1.78 -18.81 -4.85
C PHE A 86 -0.84 -17.60 -4.95
N THR A 87 -1.09 -16.56 -4.16
CA THR A 87 -0.24 -15.36 -4.12
C THR A 87 1.19 -15.70 -3.69
N LEU A 88 1.35 -16.52 -2.65
CA LEU A 88 2.68 -16.92 -2.17
C LEU A 88 3.41 -17.81 -3.18
N THR A 89 2.72 -18.78 -3.78
CA THR A 89 3.25 -19.66 -4.83
C THR A 89 3.73 -18.86 -6.03
N PHE A 90 2.96 -17.85 -6.44
CA PHE A 90 3.29 -17.00 -7.57
C PHE A 90 4.51 -16.10 -7.29
N ILE A 91 4.54 -15.41 -6.14
CA ILE A 91 5.62 -14.49 -5.79
C ILE A 91 6.97 -15.21 -5.64
N HIS A 92 6.97 -16.41 -5.06
CA HIS A 92 8.21 -17.20 -4.90
C HIS A 92 8.54 -18.06 -6.13
N ARG A 93 7.70 -18.00 -7.19
CA ARG A 93 7.83 -18.77 -8.44
C ARG A 93 7.99 -20.26 -8.19
N ASP A 94 7.21 -20.80 -7.26
CA ASP A 94 7.34 -22.19 -6.82
C ASP A 94 6.91 -23.21 -7.86
N LEU A 95 6.01 -22.81 -8.75
CA LEU A 95 5.54 -23.66 -9.85
C LEU A 95 6.65 -23.94 -10.88
N GLY A 96 7.67 -23.09 -10.95
CA GLY A 96 8.80 -23.25 -11.88
C GLY A 96 10.06 -23.85 -11.24
N ARG A 97 10.05 -24.16 -9.93
CA ARG A 97 11.14 -24.85 -9.23
C ARG A 97 10.64 -26.26 -8.91
N ASP A 98 11.44 -27.28 -9.18
CA ASP A 98 11.14 -28.69 -8.85
C ASP A 98 11.09 -28.93 -7.32
N ARG A 99 10.06 -28.40 -6.65
CA ARG A 99 9.82 -28.46 -5.20
C ARG A 99 8.41 -28.97 -4.91
N PRO A 100 8.11 -30.23 -5.27
CA PRO A 100 6.77 -30.80 -5.12
C PRO A 100 6.28 -30.79 -3.67
N MET A 101 7.18 -30.96 -2.70
CA MET A 101 6.84 -30.90 -1.27
C MET A 101 6.32 -29.54 -0.82
N VAL A 102 6.87 -28.45 -1.36
CA VAL A 102 6.41 -27.10 -1.03
C VAL A 102 5.04 -26.85 -1.64
N LEU A 103 4.81 -27.30 -2.86
CA LEU A 103 3.51 -27.22 -3.52
C LEU A 103 2.43 -28.01 -2.78
N LEU A 104 2.73 -29.24 -2.32
CA LEU A 104 1.84 -30.04 -1.49
C LEU A 104 1.45 -29.30 -0.21
N LEU A 105 2.39 -28.58 0.37
CA LEU A 105 2.18 -27.88 1.63
C LEU A 105 1.38 -26.59 1.46
N HIS A 106 1.50 -25.94 0.30
CA HIS A 106 0.57 -24.90 -0.14
C HIS A 106 -0.84 -25.46 -0.33
N LEU A 107 -0.98 -26.66 -0.90
CA LEU A 107 -2.28 -27.34 -1.04
C LEU A 107 -2.92 -27.66 0.32
N LEU A 108 -2.10 -28.01 1.32
CA LEU A 108 -2.54 -28.24 2.71
C LEU A 108 -2.76 -26.93 3.51
N GLN A 109 -2.72 -25.77 2.86
CA GLN A 109 -2.83 -24.45 3.48
C GLN A 109 -1.71 -24.07 4.46
N LEU A 110 -0.61 -24.81 4.50
CA LEU A 110 0.54 -24.56 5.38
C LEU A 110 1.61 -23.66 4.74
N GLY A 111 1.36 -23.12 3.54
CA GLY A 111 2.29 -22.23 2.83
C GLY A 111 2.82 -21.05 3.64
N PRO A 112 1.97 -20.23 4.31
CA PRO A 112 2.43 -19.14 5.17
C PRO A 112 3.38 -19.61 6.27
N VAL A 113 3.12 -20.77 6.89
CA VAL A 113 3.95 -21.32 7.96
C VAL A 113 5.35 -21.66 7.44
N ILE A 114 5.44 -22.33 6.30
CA ILE A 114 6.73 -22.75 5.76
C ILE A 114 7.52 -21.60 5.20
N ARG A 115 6.86 -20.62 4.56
CA ARG A 115 7.53 -19.39 4.12
C ARG A 115 8.02 -18.54 5.28
N CYS A 116 7.31 -18.53 6.40
CA CYS A 116 7.78 -17.91 7.63
C CYS A 116 9.03 -18.62 8.17
N PHE A 117 9.01 -19.96 8.20
CA PHE A 117 10.16 -20.75 8.63
C PHE A 117 11.38 -20.52 7.73
N GLU A 118 11.21 -20.53 6.41
CA GLU A 118 12.28 -20.20 5.45
C GLU A 118 12.86 -18.81 5.70
N ALA A 119 12.02 -17.80 5.91
CA ALA A 119 12.47 -16.43 6.20
C ALA A 119 13.29 -16.36 7.50
N LEU A 120 12.89 -17.11 8.55
CA LEU A 120 13.65 -17.21 9.80
C LEU A 120 14.99 -17.92 9.58
N VAL A 121 15.01 -19.02 8.83
CA VAL A 121 16.25 -19.74 8.50
C VAL A 121 17.22 -18.85 7.71
N VAL A 122 16.72 -18.07 6.74
CA VAL A 122 17.52 -17.08 6.00
C VAL A 122 18.09 -16.02 6.94
N TYR A 123 17.27 -15.51 7.87
CA TYR A 123 17.71 -14.53 8.87
C TYR A 123 18.82 -15.09 9.78
N PHE A 124 18.68 -16.32 10.30
CA PHE A 124 19.69 -16.93 11.16
C PHE A 124 20.97 -17.36 10.43
N LYS A 125 20.90 -17.57 9.10
CA LYS A 125 22.06 -17.88 8.26
C LYS A 125 22.78 -16.64 7.72
N ALA A 126 22.15 -15.46 7.81
CA ALA A 126 22.75 -14.20 7.37
C ALA A 126 24.10 -13.96 8.10
N GLY A 127 25.12 -13.55 7.35
CA GLY A 127 26.48 -13.32 7.84
C GLY A 127 27.40 -14.54 7.98
N LYS A 128 26.93 -15.79 7.75
CA LYS A 128 27.79 -16.99 7.78
C LYS A 128 28.27 -17.46 6.39
N ARG A 129 27.50 -17.17 5.33
CA ARG A 129 27.79 -17.49 3.93
C ARG A 129 27.14 -16.42 3.04
N GLU A 130 27.83 -15.31 2.85
CA GLU A 130 27.41 -14.29 1.86
C GLU A 130 28.19 -14.50 0.57
N GLU A 131 27.48 -14.78 -0.52
CA GLU A 131 28.06 -14.78 -1.85
C GLU A 131 28.35 -13.33 -2.27
N PRO A 132 29.47 -13.05 -2.98
CA PRO A 132 29.95 -11.69 -3.27
C PRO A 132 29.10 -10.89 -4.26
N TYR A 133 27.95 -11.40 -4.70
CA TYR A 133 27.09 -10.70 -5.67
C TYR A 133 26.16 -9.72 -4.96
N VAL A 134 26.39 -8.43 -5.21
CA VAL A 134 25.66 -7.33 -4.58
C VAL A 134 24.82 -6.62 -5.62
N THR A 135 23.54 -6.39 -5.33
CA THR A 135 22.71 -5.49 -6.14
C THR A 135 22.70 -4.10 -5.52
N ILE A 136 23.10 -3.09 -6.29
CA ILE A 136 23.09 -1.69 -5.86
C ILE A 136 21.65 -1.16 -5.97
N SER A 137 21.07 -0.72 -4.85
CA SER A 137 19.78 -0.04 -4.82
C SER A 137 20.00 1.43 -4.45
N ARG A 138 19.72 2.34 -5.37
CA ARG A 138 19.79 3.79 -5.14
C ARG A 138 18.50 4.25 -4.47
N LYS A 139 18.58 4.79 -3.24
CA LYS A 139 17.45 5.45 -2.56
C LYS A 139 17.87 6.83 -2.04
N ILE A 140 16.99 7.81 -2.17
CA ILE A 140 17.20 9.16 -1.65
C ILE A 140 16.78 9.16 -0.17
N SER A 141 17.65 9.60 0.72
CA SER A 141 17.35 9.74 2.14
C SER A 141 17.20 11.21 2.46
N LEU A 142 16.02 11.61 2.95
CA LEU A 142 15.82 12.93 3.54
C LEU A 142 16.36 12.92 4.97
N GLU A 143 17.58 13.43 5.14
CA GLU A 143 18.16 13.62 6.47
C GLU A 143 18.20 15.12 6.77
N LYS A 144 17.47 15.56 7.80
CA LYS A 144 17.37 16.97 8.25
C LYS A 144 17.00 18.03 7.20
N GLY A 145 16.57 17.66 5.99
CA GLY A 145 16.18 18.61 4.93
C GLY A 145 17.18 18.69 3.76
N GLN A 146 18.27 17.92 3.81
CA GLN A 146 19.13 17.65 2.66
C GLN A 146 18.75 16.30 2.05
N GLU A 147 18.65 16.27 0.72
CA GLU A 147 18.48 15.04 -0.05
C GLU A 147 19.84 14.38 -0.22
N VAL A 148 20.07 13.28 0.49
CA VAL A 148 21.31 12.50 0.36
C VAL A 148 20.99 11.27 -0.48
N HIS A 149 21.60 11.17 -1.66
CA HIS A 149 21.55 9.96 -2.48
C HIS A 149 22.38 8.88 -1.79
N LYS A 150 21.73 7.83 -1.28
CA LYS A 150 22.41 6.67 -0.69
C LYS A 150 22.29 5.50 -1.66
N GLU A 151 23.41 5.09 -2.22
CA GLU A 151 23.52 3.80 -2.91
C GLU A 151 23.74 2.73 -1.85
N LEU A 152 22.78 1.80 -1.75
CA LEU A 152 22.81 0.70 -0.80
C LEU A 152 23.14 -0.58 -1.55
N GLU A 153 24.27 -1.16 -1.20
CA GLU A 153 24.65 -2.51 -1.55
C GLU A 153 23.76 -3.52 -0.82
N ILE A 154 22.84 -4.17 -1.55
CA ILE A 154 21.93 -5.18 -0.99
C ILE A 154 22.48 -6.56 -1.33
N GLY A 155 22.88 -7.30 -0.30
CA GLY A 155 23.27 -8.71 -0.41
C GLY A 155 22.09 -9.62 -0.77
N GLN A 156 22.38 -10.79 -1.35
CA GLN A 156 21.37 -11.77 -1.77
C GLN A 156 20.44 -12.23 -0.61
N THR A 157 20.98 -12.36 0.60
CA THR A 157 20.23 -12.72 1.82
C THR A 157 19.23 -11.63 2.20
N GLU A 158 19.64 -10.36 2.15
CA GLU A 158 18.77 -9.21 2.40
C GLU A 158 17.68 -9.09 1.31
N ARG A 159 18.02 -9.32 0.05
CA ARG A 159 17.05 -9.34 -1.06
C ARG A 159 16.00 -10.44 -0.90
N THR A 160 16.43 -11.64 -0.50
CA THR A 160 15.52 -12.77 -0.24
C THR A 160 14.59 -12.45 0.93
N LEU A 161 15.13 -11.89 2.02
CA LEU A 161 14.33 -11.48 3.17
C LEU A 161 13.36 -10.34 2.84
N ALA A 162 13.78 -9.38 2.01
CA ALA A 162 12.92 -8.31 1.52
C ALA A 162 11.79 -8.86 0.64
N THR A 163 12.06 -9.88 -0.17
CA THR A 163 11.04 -10.57 -0.98
C THR A 163 9.99 -11.23 -0.09
N HIS A 164 10.42 -11.99 0.93
CA HIS A 164 9.49 -12.56 1.92
C HIS A 164 8.67 -11.47 2.62
N ARG A 165 9.30 -10.38 3.09
CA ARG A 165 8.58 -9.27 3.73
C ARG A 165 7.52 -8.65 2.83
N ASN A 166 7.87 -8.38 1.58
CA ASN A 166 6.94 -7.77 0.62
C ASN A 166 5.81 -8.73 0.24
N ALA A 167 6.09 -10.04 0.13
CA ALA A 167 5.07 -11.05 -0.07
C ALA A 167 4.07 -11.07 1.09
N PHE A 168 4.56 -11.15 2.34
CA PHE A 168 3.71 -11.20 3.53
C PHE A 168 2.94 -9.91 3.80
N LYS A 169 3.48 -8.75 3.41
CA LYS A 169 2.70 -7.50 3.42
C LYS A 169 1.47 -7.60 2.52
N ARG A 170 1.62 -8.16 1.31
CA ARG A 170 0.50 -8.34 0.36
C ARG A 170 -0.49 -9.38 0.87
N THR A 171 -0.03 -10.50 1.43
CA THR A 171 -0.93 -11.50 2.00
C THR A 171 -1.71 -10.97 3.19
N ALA A 172 -1.09 -10.14 4.05
CA ALA A 172 -1.78 -9.51 5.17
C ALA A 172 -2.95 -8.62 4.70
N VAL A 173 -2.77 -7.88 3.60
CA VAL A 173 -3.84 -7.07 3.00
C VAL A 173 -4.95 -7.95 2.42
N ILE A 174 -4.59 -9.02 1.70
CA ILE A 174 -5.57 -9.97 1.14
C ILE A 174 -6.38 -10.62 2.28
N GLN A 175 -5.70 -11.12 3.31
CA GLN A 175 -6.33 -11.76 4.46
C GLN A 175 -7.32 -10.80 5.14
N ALA A 176 -6.88 -9.58 5.44
CA ALA A 176 -7.69 -8.59 6.12
C ALA A 176 -9.00 -8.27 5.39
N PHE A 177 -8.96 -8.03 4.08
CA PHE A 177 -10.14 -7.53 3.34
C PHE A 177 -10.97 -8.61 2.66
N LEU A 178 -10.36 -9.73 2.22
CA LEU A 178 -11.09 -10.84 1.59
C LEU A 178 -11.51 -11.92 2.60
N GLY A 179 -10.84 -12.01 3.76
CA GLY A 179 -11.14 -13.00 4.79
C GLY A 179 -11.68 -12.40 6.07
N SER A 180 -10.82 -11.70 6.80
CA SER A 180 -11.11 -11.22 8.15
C SER A 180 -12.32 -10.26 8.18
N THR A 181 -12.48 -9.37 7.19
CA THR A 181 -13.60 -8.41 7.17
C THR A 181 -14.96 -9.07 6.93
N PRO A 182 -15.15 -9.90 5.87
CA PRO A 182 -16.37 -10.71 5.72
C PRO A 182 -16.62 -11.60 6.94
N GLN A 183 -15.57 -12.22 7.49
CA GLN A 183 -15.68 -13.08 8.67
C GLN A 183 -16.18 -12.30 9.88
N LEU A 184 -15.60 -11.14 10.20
CA LEU A 184 -16.04 -10.27 11.30
C LEU A 184 -17.49 -9.82 11.10
N THR A 185 -17.85 -9.44 9.87
CA THR A 185 -19.21 -9.01 9.52
C THR A 185 -20.22 -10.13 9.75
N LEU A 186 -19.90 -11.34 9.30
CA LEU A 186 -20.74 -12.53 9.48
C LEU A 186 -20.92 -12.88 10.95
N GLN A 187 -19.83 -12.95 11.72
CA GLN A 187 -19.91 -13.33 13.13
C GLN A 187 -20.64 -12.28 13.98
N LEU A 188 -20.45 -10.99 13.69
CA LEU A 188 -21.20 -9.93 14.36
C LEU A 188 -22.69 -10.02 14.02
N TYR A 189 -23.03 -10.28 12.76
CA TYR A 189 -24.42 -10.46 12.32
C TYR A 189 -25.08 -11.69 12.99
N ALA A 190 -24.42 -12.84 12.97
CA ALA A 190 -24.90 -14.06 13.61
C ALA A 190 -25.12 -13.87 15.12
N THR A 191 -24.17 -13.20 15.79
CA THR A 191 -24.28 -12.86 17.22
C THR A 191 -25.54 -12.05 17.53
N ILE A 192 -25.88 -11.08 16.68
CA ILE A 192 -27.08 -10.26 16.90
C ILE A 192 -28.36 -11.05 16.62
N GLN A 193 -28.36 -11.90 15.60
CA GLN A 193 -29.54 -12.70 15.24
C GLN A 193 -29.87 -13.77 16.28
N GLU A 194 -28.87 -14.46 16.79
CA GLU A 194 -29.05 -15.56 17.74
C GLU A 194 -29.20 -15.10 19.20
N LYS A 195 -28.87 -13.84 19.50
CA LYS A 195 -29.04 -13.22 20.82
C LYS A 195 -28.22 -13.84 21.96
N TYR A 196 -27.22 -14.68 21.65
CA TYR A 196 -26.27 -15.20 22.62
C TYR A 196 -24.82 -14.94 22.22
N LEU A 197 -23.97 -14.74 23.23
CA LEU A 197 -22.54 -14.49 23.07
C LEU A 197 -21.76 -15.79 23.26
N LEU A 198 -21.49 -16.49 22.16
CA LEU A 198 -20.58 -17.64 22.20
C LEU A 198 -19.13 -17.16 22.34
N SER A 199 -18.41 -17.62 23.37
CA SER A 199 -17.03 -17.21 23.63
C SER A 199 -16.08 -17.42 22.45
N VAL A 200 -16.28 -18.50 21.68
CA VAL A 200 -15.50 -18.81 20.48
C VAL A 200 -15.74 -17.78 19.36
N ARG A 201 -17.00 -17.33 19.18
CA ARG A 201 -17.33 -16.27 18.21
C ARG A 201 -16.70 -14.95 18.63
N LEU A 202 -16.78 -14.60 19.90
CA LEU A 202 -16.15 -13.39 20.44
C LEU A 202 -14.63 -13.41 20.21
N ALA A 203 -13.97 -14.54 20.49
CA ALA A 203 -12.55 -14.70 20.21
C ALA A 203 -12.24 -14.50 18.72
N LEU A 204 -13.03 -15.10 17.83
CA LEU A 204 -12.85 -14.94 16.38
C LEU A 204 -13.06 -13.48 15.93
N MET A 205 -14.06 -12.80 16.47
CA MET A 205 -14.33 -11.38 16.20
C MET A 205 -13.16 -10.49 16.64
N ILE A 206 -12.57 -10.74 17.81
CA ILE A 206 -11.41 -9.98 18.29
C ILE A 206 -10.19 -10.22 17.39
N ILE A 207 -9.88 -11.48 17.07
CA ILE A 207 -8.74 -11.84 16.23
C ILE A 207 -8.90 -11.23 14.83
N THR A 208 -10.08 -11.35 14.23
CA THR A 208 -10.36 -10.78 12.91
C THR A 208 -10.28 -9.25 12.94
N LEU A 209 -10.77 -8.56 13.96
CA LEU A 209 -10.62 -7.11 14.09
C LEU A 209 -9.14 -6.68 14.17
N ILE A 210 -8.32 -7.42 14.92
CA ILE A 210 -6.86 -7.18 15.00
C ILE A 210 -6.21 -7.39 13.63
N SER A 211 -6.57 -8.47 12.94
CA SER A 211 -6.05 -8.80 11.61
C SER A 211 -6.42 -7.74 10.58
N ILE A 212 -7.67 -7.27 10.56
CA ILE A 212 -8.11 -6.21 9.66
C ILE A 212 -7.37 -4.90 9.94
N THR A 213 -7.24 -4.53 11.21
CA THR A 213 -6.52 -3.31 11.61
C THR A 213 -5.05 -3.37 11.19
N TYR A 214 -4.40 -4.53 11.39
CA TYR A 214 -3.03 -4.75 10.94
C TYR A 214 -2.89 -4.72 9.42
N GLY A 215 -3.81 -5.37 8.68
CA GLY A 215 -3.82 -5.33 7.21
C GLY A 215 -4.05 -3.93 6.65
N ALA A 216 -4.96 -3.15 7.25
CA ALA A 216 -5.19 -1.74 6.88
C ALA A 216 -3.99 -0.84 7.19
N LEU A 217 -3.28 -1.11 8.30
CA LEU A 217 -2.03 -0.45 8.64
C LEU A 217 -0.95 -0.77 7.58
N VAL A 218 -0.75 -2.06 7.27
CA VAL A 218 0.20 -2.51 6.24
C VAL A 218 -0.14 -1.90 4.88
N CYS A 219 -1.42 -1.87 4.51
CA CYS A 219 -1.92 -1.23 3.29
C CYS A 219 -1.54 0.26 3.26
N SER A 220 -1.78 0.99 4.34
CA SER A 220 -1.45 2.42 4.44
C SER A 220 0.06 2.68 4.36
N VAL A 221 0.87 1.84 5.01
CA VAL A 221 2.33 1.94 4.95
C VAL A 221 2.84 1.63 3.54
N LEU A 222 2.28 0.60 2.89
CA LEU A 222 2.63 0.24 1.52
C LEU A 222 2.24 1.34 0.54
N ALA A 223 1.08 1.96 0.72
CA ALA A 223 0.63 3.11 -0.06
C ALA A 223 1.64 4.26 0.00
N ILE A 224 2.06 4.63 1.22
CA ILE A 224 3.08 5.67 1.42
C ILE A 224 4.42 5.26 0.80
N GLN A 225 4.82 3.99 0.93
CA GLN A 225 6.05 3.48 0.32
C GLN A 225 6.02 3.56 -1.21
N ILE A 226 4.87 3.31 -1.84
CA ILE A 226 4.72 3.40 -3.30
C ILE A 226 4.71 4.85 -3.76
N VAL A 227 3.95 5.72 -3.09
CA VAL A 227 3.86 7.14 -3.44
C VAL A 227 5.21 7.84 -3.30
N TYR A 228 6.01 7.45 -2.31
CA TYR A 228 7.32 8.04 -2.00
C TYR A 228 8.48 7.04 -2.17
N ASP A 229 8.44 6.17 -3.18
CA ASP A 229 9.44 5.08 -3.32
C ASP A 229 10.89 5.57 -3.46
N ASN A 230 11.06 6.78 -4.01
CA ASN A 230 12.35 7.46 -4.08
C ASN A 230 12.95 7.76 -2.71
N TYR A 231 12.12 7.84 -1.66
CA TYR A 231 12.51 8.24 -0.31
C TYR A 231 12.53 7.07 0.68
N LYS A 232 13.56 7.01 1.54
CA LYS A 232 13.60 6.04 2.65
C LYS A 232 12.60 6.40 3.75
N VAL A 233 11.35 5.98 3.61
CA VAL A 233 10.28 6.25 4.57
C VAL A 233 10.43 5.38 5.84
N ARG A 234 10.78 5.99 6.97
CA ARG A 234 10.67 5.38 8.32
C ARG A 234 9.63 6.13 9.14
N LEU A 235 8.59 5.42 9.55
CA LEU A 235 7.54 5.94 10.43
C LEU A 235 7.97 5.89 11.89
N ARG A 236 7.62 6.94 12.65
CA ARG A 236 7.84 6.99 14.10
C ARG A 236 6.82 6.08 14.83
N PRO A 237 7.15 5.52 16.01
CA PRO A 237 6.21 4.69 16.78
C PRO A 237 4.86 5.36 17.06
N GLY A 238 4.87 6.66 17.40
CA GLY A 238 3.63 7.43 17.58
C GLY A 238 2.78 7.55 16.32
N ALA A 239 3.39 7.57 15.14
CA ALA A 239 2.69 7.56 13.86
C ALA A 239 1.95 6.23 13.63
N TYR A 240 2.58 5.11 14.02
CA TYR A 240 1.93 3.80 13.98
C TYR A 240 0.74 3.73 14.93
N LEU A 241 0.88 4.21 16.17
CA LEU A 241 -0.24 4.24 17.13
C LEU A 241 -1.42 5.05 16.58
N CYS A 242 -1.14 6.25 16.05
CA CYS A 242 -2.15 7.12 15.45
C CYS A 242 -2.87 6.43 14.27
N MET A 243 -2.13 5.78 13.37
CA MET A 243 -2.72 5.02 12.26
C MET A 243 -3.54 3.83 12.75
N VAL A 244 -3.09 3.09 13.77
CA VAL A 244 -3.83 1.96 14.33
C VAL A 244 -5.17 2.43 14.89
N VAL A 245 -5.19 3.49 15.69
CA VAL A 245 -6.43 4.03 16.27
C VAL A 245 -7.37 4.54 15.17
N TRP A 246 -6.85 5.31 14.21
CA TRP A 246 -7.62 5.78 13.06
C TRP A 246 -8.25 4.61 12.29
N ARG A 247 -7.45 3.61 11.88
CA ARG A 247 -7.95 2.48 11.08
C ARG A 247 -8.90 1.58 11.85
N ALA A 248 -8.63 1.30 13.13
CA ALA A 248 -9.50 0.50 13.97
C ALA A 248 -10.89 1.14 14.10
N LEU A 249 -10.95 2.45 14.39
CA LEU A 249 -12.22 3.18 14.52
C LEU A 249 -12.97 3.30 13.20
N GLU A 250 -12.27 3.61 12.10
CA GLU A 250 -12.86 3.70 10.74
C GLU A 250 -13.54 2.37 10.36
N ILE A 251 -12.84 1.25 10.56
CA ILE A 251 -13.33 -0.07 10.14
C ILE A 251 -14.39 -0.60 11.09
N ALA A 252 -14.20 -0.47 12.42
CA ALA A 252 -15.18 -0.94 13.39
C ALA A 252 -16.53 -0.23 13.19
N THR A 253 -16.53 1.10 13.04
CA THR A 253 -17.76 1.86 12.79
C THR A 253 -18.43 1.46 11.49
N ARG A 254 -17.66 1.24 10.42
CA ARG A 254 -18.19 0.81 9.13
C ARG A 254 -18.82 -0.58 9.19
N VAL A 255 -18.12 -1.55 9.76
CA VAL A 255 -18.63 -2.93 9.89
C VAL A 255 -19.85 -2.96 10.78
N THR A 256 -19.83 -2.31 11.94
CA THR A 256 -21.01 -2.25 12.83
C THR A 256 -22.20 -1.58 12.14
N THR A 257 -21.99 -0.49 11.40
CA THR A 257 -23.07 0.18 10.66
C THR A 257 -23.71 -0.73 9.61
N LEU A 258 -22.89 -1.44 8.83
CA LEU A 258 -23.37 -2.38 7.82
C LEU A 258 -24.14 -3.54 8.45
N VAL A 259 -23.64 -4.07 9.58
CA VAL A 259 -24.32 -5.16 10.29
C VAL A 259 -25.64 -4.70 10.90
N LEU A 260 -25.69 -3.54 11.56
CA LEU A 260 -26.95 -3.00 12.08
C LEU A 260 -27.96 -2.75 10.96
N PHE A 261 -27.54 -2.12 9.87
CA PHE A 261 -28.41 -1.99 8.70
C PHE A 261 -28.94 -3.35 8.21
N SER A 262 -28.09 -4.39 8.23
CA SER A 262 -28.47 -5.71 7.78
C SER A 262 -29.47 -6.45 8.64
N THR A 263 -29.55 -6.13 9.92
CA THR A 263 -30.57 -6.72 10.80
C THR A 263 -31.95 -6.11 10.57
N ALA A 264 -32.03 -4.84 10.13
CA ALA A 264 -33.30 -4.19 9.79
C ALA A 264 -33.79 -4.50 8.37
N LEU A 265 -32.89 -4.49 7.37
CA LEU A 265 -33.26 -4.53 5.94
C LEU A 265 -32.50 -5.64 5.19
N THR A 266 -32.72 -6.90 5.58
CA THR A 266 -31.97 -8.08 5.10
C THR A 266 -31.80 -8.17 3.58
N HIS A 267 -32.85 -7.88 2.80
CA HIS A 267 -32.82 -8.00 1.33
C HIS A 267 -32.05 -6.86 0.66
N TRP A 268 -32.10 -5.65 1.24
CA TRP A 268 -31.44 -4.46 0.69
C TRP A 268 -29.94 -4.46 0.96
N VAL A 269 -29.46 -5.26 1.91
CA VAL A 269 -28.03 -5.39 2.22
C VAL A 269 -27.24 -5.91 1.03
N PHE A 270 -27.77 -6.93 0.37
CA PHE A 270 -27.11 -7.49 -0.82
C PHE A 270 -27.00 -6.41 -1.90
N LEU A 271 -28.08 -5.65 -2.13
CA LEU A 271 -28.08 -4.55 -3.09
C LEU A 271 -27.05 -3.47 -2.71
N VAL A 272 -27.05 -2.99 -1.47
CA VAL A 272 -26.15 -1.93 -1.00
C VAL A 272 -24.69 -2.39 -1.01
N GLY A 273 -24.42 -3.63 -0.61
CA GLY A 273 -23.09 -4.23 -0.61
C GLY A 273 -22.54 -4.42 -2.03
N VAL A 274 -23.33 -5.03 -2.92
CA VAL A 274 -22.96 -5.24 -4.32
C VAL A 274 -22.83 -3.90 -5.05
N ALA A 275 -23.75 -2.96 -4.85
CA ALA A 275 -23.65 -1.63 -5.46
C ALA A 275 -22.37 -0.89 -5.04
N ASN A 276 -22.02 -0.94 -3.75
CA ASN A 276 -20.74 -0.40 -3.27
C ASN A 276 -19.55 -1.09 -3.94
N LEU A 277 -19.53 -2.42 -3.98
CA LEU A 277 -18.43 -3.18 -4.58
C LEU A 277 -18.28 -2.85 -6.08
N LEU A 278 -19.38 -2.86 -6.83
CA LEU A 278 -19.40 -2.55 -8.25
C LEU A 278 -18.98 -1.10 -8.52
N PHE A 279 -19.41 -0.14 -7.69
CA PHE A 279 -19.00 1.26 -7.81
C PHE A 279 -17.47 1.40 -7.75
N PHE A 280 -16.82 0.84 -6.72
CA PHE A 280 -15.35 0.91 -6.62
C PHE A 280 -14.62 0.03 -7.62
N PHE A 281 -15.25 -1.08 -8.05
CA PHE A 281 -14.69 -1.95 -9.08
C PHE A 281 -14.64 -1.25 -10.44
N PHE A 282 -15.74 -0.61 -10.87
CA PHE A 282 -15.82 0.04 -12.17
C PHE A 282 -15.15 1.40 -12.23
N LEU A 283 -14.95 2.09 -11.10
CA LEU A 283 -14.36 3.44 -11.07
C LEU A 283 -13.00 3.53 -11.81
N PRO A 284 -12.01 2.64 -11.59
CA PRO A 284 -10.76 2.66 -12.34
C PRO A 284 -10.93 2.37 -13.84
N TRP A 285 -11.87 1.50 -14.22
CA TRP A 285 -12.15 1.15 -15.62
C TRP A 285 -12.80 2.31 -16.37
N VAL A 286 -13.73 3.02 -15.72
CA VAL A 286 -14.35 4.22 -16.28
C VAL A 286 -13.32 5.34 -16.46
N GLU A 287 -12.44 5.56 -15.47
CA GLU A 287 -11.34 6.54 -15.61
C GLU A 287 -10.38 6.15 -16.76
N PHE A 288 -10.08 4.86 -16.91
CA PHE A 288 -9.24 4.33 -18.00
C PHE A 288 -9.87 4.56 -19.39
N TRP A 289 -11.15 4.23 -19.57
CA TRP A 289 -11.87 4.44 -20.83
C TRP A 289 -12.05 5.93 -21.15
N ALA A 290 -12.34 6.76 -20.14
CA ALA A 290 -12.49 8.20 -20.31
C ALA A 290 -11.20 8.86 -20.82
N ARG A 291 -10.03 8.33 -20.41
CA ARG A 291 -8.72 8.84 -20.82
C ARG A 291 -8.21 8.27 -22.15
N LYS A 292 -8.95 7.35 -22.80
CA LYS A 292 -8.51 6.60 -23.99
C LYS A 292 -7.10 6.01 -23.81
N GLY A 293 -6.79 5.52 -22.60
CA GLY A 293 -5.45 5.04 -22.27
C GLY A 293 -5.09 3.76 -23.03
N SER A 294 -3.85 3.66 -23.50
CA SER A 294 -3.24 2.37 -23.86
C SER A 294 -2.90 1.62 -22.58
N LEU A 295 -3.09 0.29 -22.58
CA LEU A 295 -2.76 -0.55 -21.43
C LEU A 295 -1.25 -0.51 -21.18
N ALA A 296 -0.83 -0.55 -19.92
CA ALA A 296 0.59 -0.50 -19.56
C ALA A 296 1.40 -1.59 -20.27
N GLU A 297 2.34 -1.20 -21.15
CA GLU A 297 3.18 -2.10 -21.95
C GLU A 297 3.93 -3.14 -21.09
N GLY A 298 4.26 -2.80 -19.85
CA GLY A 298 4.98 -3.68 -18.92
C GLY A 298 4.16 -4.90 -18.47
N VAL A 299 2.84 -4.82 -18.40
CA VAL A 299 1.99 -5.97 -18.02
C VAL A 299 1.70 -6.84 -19.24
N GLU A 300 1.45 -6.21 -20.40
CA GLU A 300 1.15 -6.92 -21.65
C GLU A 300 2.35 -7.75 -22.16
N LYS A 301 3.59 -7.31 -21.91
CA LYS A 301 4.81 -8.08 -22.27
C LYS A 301 5.03 -9.33 -21.41
N ASN A 302 4.48 -9.37 -20.19
CA ASN A 302 4.72 -10.46 -19.24
C ASN A 302 3.62 -11.55 -19.22
N PHE A 303 2.43 -11.26 -19.75
CA PHE A 303 1.30 -12.18 -19.71
C PHE A 303 0.54 -12.23 -21.05
N SER A 304 -0.13 -13.35 -21.32
CA SER A 304 -1.08 -13.41 -22.44
C SER A 304 -2.21 -12.37 -22.25
N LYS A 305 -2.86 -11.92 -23.33
CA LYS A 305 -3.96 -10.94 -23.24
C LYS A 305 -5.02 -11.32 -22.20
N LEU A 306 -5.38 -12.61 -22.14
CA LEU A 306 -6.29 -13.15 -21.13
C LEU A 306 -5.71 -13.07 -19.72
N GLY A 307 -4.43 -13.46 -19.54
CA GLY A 307 -3.74 -13.39 -18.25
C GLY A 307 -3.66 -11.96 -17.70
N THR A 308 -3.33 -10.98 -18.56
CA THR A 308 -3.32 -9.56 -18.23
C THR A 308 -4.69 -9.09 -17.74
N THR A 309 -5.77 -9.40 -18.47
CA THR A 309 -7.13 -9.04 -18.05
C THR A 309 -7.51 -9.66 -16.70
N VAL A 310 -7.19 -10.94 -16.48
CA VAL A 310 -7.49 -11.62 -15.21
C VAL A 310 -6.73 -10.98 -14.05
N VAL A 311 -5.44 -10.70 -14.23
CA VAL A 311 -4.61 -10.06 -13.20
C VAL A 311 -5.12 -8.65 -12.87
N LEU A 312 -5.42 -7.83 -13.89
CA LEU A 312 -6.00 -6.50 -13.68
C LEU A 312 -7.35 -6.58 -12.96
N CYS A 313 -8.21 -7.52 -13.36
CA CYS A 313 -9.50 -7.76 -12.69
C CYS A 313 -9.31 -8.07 -11.21
N MET A 314 -8.38 -8.98 -10.86
CA MET A 314 -8.07 -9.32 -9.46
C MET A 314 -7.53 -8.13 -8.67
N PHE A 315 -6.65 -7.32 -9.25
CA PHE A 315 -6.17 -6.09 -8.60
C PHE A 315 -7.29 -5.07 -8.39
N THR A 316 -8.17 -4.88 -9.38
CA THR A 316 -9.33 -3.98 -9.25
C THR A 316 -10.35 -4.49 -8.23
N LEU A 317 -10.54 -5.81 -8.13
CA LEU A 317 -11.39 -6.42 -7.11
C LEU A 317 -10.81 -6.22 -5.71
N LEU A 318 -9.51 -6.46 -5.51
CA LEU A 318 -8.84 -6.20 -4.24
C LEU A 318 -8.92 -4.71 -3.86
N TYR A 319 -8.69 -3.82 -4.82
CA TYR A 319 -8.85 -2.37 -4.64
C TYR A 319 -10.28 -1.99 -4.23
N ALA A 320 -11.29 -2.59 -4.86
CA ALA A 320 -12.68 -2.37 -4.53
C ALA A 320 -12.99 -2.87 -3.11
N CYS A 321 -12.59 -4.09 -2.76
CA CYS A 321 -12.76 -4.64 -1.41
C CYS A 321 -12.13 -3.75 -0.33
N ILE A 322 -10.91 -3.24 -0.55
CA ILE A 322 -10.28 -2.30 0.38
C ILE A 322 -11.13 -1.04 0.52
N ASN A 323 -11.46 -0.39 -0.60
CA ASN A 323 -12.17 0.88 -0.60
C ASN A 323 -13.61 0.79 -0.12
N VAL A 324 -14.25 -0.38 -0.13
CA VAL A 324 -15.57 -0.61 0.51
C VAL A 324 -15.51 -0.35 2.03
N PHE A 325 -14.39 -0.67 2.67
CA PHE A 325 -14.24 -0.60 4.13
C PHE A 325 -13.34 0.55 4.59
N CYS A 326 -12.26 0.86 3.88
CA CYS A 326 -11.33 1.93 4.27
C CYS A 326 -10.62 2.55 3.06
N TRP A 327 -10.20 3.81 3.18
CA TRP A 327 -9.46 4.48 2.10
C TRP A 327 -8.12 3.78 1.83
N SER A 328 -7.87 3.30 0.60
CA SER A 328 -6.63 2.60 0.23
C SER A 328 -5.39 3.50 0.17
N ALA A 329 -5.53 4.83 0.21
CA ALA A 329 -4.43 5.81 0.07
C ALA A 329 -3.59 5.69 -1.21
N VAL A 330 -4.03 4.86 -2.15
CA VAL A 330 -3.44 4.64 -3.47
C VAL A 330 -4.56 4.81 -4.48
N LYS A 331 -4.30 5.52 -5.59
CA LYS A 331 -5.21 5.58 -6.72
C LYS A 331 -4.72 4.60 -7.79
N LEU A 332 -5.58 3.64 -8.14
CA LEU A 332 -5.30 2.69 -9.21
C LEU A 332 -5.54 3.39 -10.55
N ASP A 333 -4.51 3.46 -11.38
CA ASP A 333 -4.56 4.04 -12.73
C ASP A 333 -4.02 3.03 -13.73
N LEU A 334 -4.94 2.37 -14.44
CA LEU A 334 -4.62 1.28 -15.37
C LEU A 334 -3.82 1.74 -16.60
N ALA A 335 -3.74 3.04 -16.87
CA ALA A 335 -2.95 3.61 -17.97
C ALA A 335 -1.49 3.87 -17.59
N HIS A 336 -1.17 3.94 -16.29
CA HIS A 336 0.21 4.17 -15.84
C HIS A 336 1.02 2.87 -15.78
N PRO A 337 2.33 2.91 -16.09
CA PRO A 337 3.19 1.73 -16.12
C PRO A 337 3.30 1.02 -14.76
N GLU A 338 3.12 1.75 -13.65
CA GLU A 338 3.11 1.20 -12.28
C GLU A 338 1.70 0.91 -11.76
N LEU A 339 0.66 1.07 -12.60
CA LEU A 339 -0.76 0.96 -12.27
C LEU A 339 -1.25 1.91 -11.17
N ILE A 340 -0.41 2.84 -10.73
CA ILE A 340 -0.64 3.67 -9.54
C ILE A 340 -0.32 5.13 -9.85
N ASP A 341 -1.30 6.01 -9.62
CA ASP A 341 -1.14 7.46 -9.71
C ASP A 341 -0.52 7.99 -8.40
N ARG A 342 0.64 8.64 -8.51
CA ARG A 342 1.41 9.18 -7.38
C ARG A 342 0.88 10.53 -6.89
N THR A 343 -0.14 11.11 -7.53
CA THR A 343 -0.69 12.43 -7.14
C THR A 343 -1.68 12.32 -5.97
N GLN A 344 -1.29 12.82 -4.79
CA GLN A 344 -2.15 12.87 -3.61
C GLN A 344 -3.01 14.15 -3.60
N SER A 345 -4.26 14.08 -4.04
CA SER A 345 -5.19 15.21 -3.97
C SER A 345 -6.01 15.21 -2.67
N TRP A 346 -5.83 16.21 -1.80
CA TRP A 346 -6.60 16.39 -0.55
C TRP A 346 -8.11 16.46 -0.76
N GLY A 347 -8.56 17.06 -1.88
CA GLY A 347 -9.98 17.12 -2.22
C GLY A 347 -10.61 15.74 -2.38
N ARG A 348 -9.90 14.78 -2.96
CA ARG A 348 -10.41 13.40 -3.14
C ARG A 348 -10.46 12.64 -1.82
N LEU A 349 -9.46 12.82 -0.97
CA LEU A 349 -9.47 12.30 0.40
C LEU A 349 -10.70 12.84 1.17
N ALA A 350 -10.93 14.15 1.11
CA ALA A 350 -12.08 14.78 1.75
C ALA A 350 -13.42 14.29 1.17
N MET A 351 -13.54 14.14 -0.15
CA MET A 351 -14.74 13.60 -0.80
C MET A 351 -15.01 12.15 -0.36
N TYR A 352 -13.99 11.30 -0.28
CA TYR A 352 -14.14 9.92 0.18
C TYR A 352 -14.65 9.85 1.62
N TYR A 353 -13.99 10.54 2.56
CA TYR A 353 -14.40 10.53 3.97
C TYR A 353 -15.76 11.20 4.19
N SER A 354 -16.07 12.27 3.45
CA SER A 354 -17.39 12.91 3.53
C SER A 354 -18.49 12.01 2.97
N GLY A 355 -18.27 11.37 1.81
CA GLY A 355 -19.20 10.43 1.21
C GLY A 355 -19.47 9.23 2.12
N ARG A 356 -18.41 8.68 2.74
CA ARG A 356 -18.52 7.59 3.72
C ARG A 356 -19.23 7.99 4.99
N PHE A 357 -19.02 9.20 5.49
CA PHE A 357 -19.77 9.72 6.62
C PHE A 357 -21.26 9.82 6.31
N VAL A 358 -21.61 10.40 5.15
CA VAL A 358 -23.01 10.51 4.70
C VAL A 358 -23.65 9.15 4.53
N GLU A 359 -22.95 8.20 3.90
CA GLU A 359 -23.45 6.84 3.73
C GLU A 359 -23.70 6.15 5.08
N ASN A 360 -22.74 6.19 5.99
CA ASN A 360 -22.91 5.61 7.33
C ASN A 360 -24.08 6.28 8.07
N PHE A 361 -24.20 7.60 7.97
CA PHE A 361 -25.32 8.35 8.56
C PHE A 361 -26.67 7.88 7.98
N VAL A 362 -26.78 7.71 6.66
CA VAL A 362 -28.01 7.24 6.01
C VAL A 362 -28.33 5.80 6.44
N LEU A 363 -27.35 4.90 6.47
CA LEU A 363 -27.55 3.51 6.87
C LEU A 363 -27.99 3.38 8.33
N ILE A 364 -27.36 4.14 9.24
CA ILE A 364 -27.76 4.21 10.65
C ILE A 364 -29.16 4.80 10.80
N THR A 365 -29.48 5.85 10.04
CA THR A 365 -30.81 6.48 10.06
C THR A 365 -31.90 5.51 9.61
N LEU A 366 -31.68 4.80 8.49
CA LEU A 366 -32.58 3.77 8.00
C LEU A 366 -32.75 2.65 9.02
N TRP A 367 -31.65 2.18 9.62
CA TRP A 367 -31.72 1.21 10.70
C TRP A 367 -32.56 1.74 11.88
N TYR A 368 -32.36 2.98 12.32
CA TYR A 368 -33.08 3.54 13.45
C TYR A 368 -34.61 3.57 13.25
N PHE A 369 -35.07 3.88 12.02
CA PHE A 369 -36.50 3.90 11.69
C PHE A 369 -37.11 2.51 11.47
N PHE A 370 -36.35 1.57 10.89
CA PHE A 370 -36.83 0.22 10.57
C PHE A 370 -36.40 -0.85 11.60
N LYS A 371 -35.85 -0.46 12.75
CA LYS A 371 -35.39 -1.41 13.78
C LYS A 371 -36.57 -2.17 14.38
N SER A 372 -36.35 -3.46 14.66
CA SER A 372 -37.29 -4.30 15.39
C SER A 372 -37.21 -4.11 16.92
N ASP A 373 -38.23 -4.58 17.64
CA ASP A 373 -38.41 -4.43 19.10
C ASP A 373 -37.25 -5.00 19.94
N PHE A 374 -36.38 -5.83 19.34
CA PHE A 374 -35.19 -6.37 20.00
C PHE A 374 -34.25 -5.28 20.55
N TYR A 375 -34.21 -4.11 19.92
CA TYR A 375 -33.38 -2.98 20.33
C TYR A 375 -34.07 -2.06 21.36
N GLU A 376 -35.15 -2.49 22.03
CA GLU A 376 -35.68 -1.76 23.20
C GLU A 376 -34.78 -1.88 24.43
N TYR A 377 -34.08 -3.01 24.59
CA TYR A 377 -33.17 -3.24 25.72
C TYR A 377 -31.83 -2.51 25.61
N VAL A 378 -31.44 -2.10 24.39
CA VAL A 378 -30.26 -1.28 24.14
C VAL A 378 -30.73 0.14 23.90
N CYS A 379 -30.07 1.13 24.49
CA CYS A 379 -30.35 2.54 24.18
C CYS A 379 -29.93 2.84 22.73
N ALA A 380 -30.83 2.55 21.77
CA ALA A 380 -30.63 2.78 20.35
C ALA A 380 -30.10 4.20 20.01
N PRO A 381 -30.63 5.30 20.58
CA PRO A 381 -30.08 6.62 20.30
C PRO A 381 -28.64 6.78 20.82
N LEU A 382 -28.28 6.17 21.96
CA LEU A 382 -26.90 6.18 22.46
C LEU A 382 -25.96 5.44 21.49
N LEU A 383 -26.40 4.31 20.94
CA LEU A 383 -25.63 3.55 19.95
C LEU A 383 -25.39 4.36 18.67
N VAL A 384 -26.42 5.05 18.15
CA VAL A 384 -26.30 5.97 17.00
C VAL A 384 -25.25 7.04 17.28
N VAL A 385 -25.37 7.72 18.43
CA VAL A 385 -24.44 8.79 18.82
C VAL A 385 -23.02 8.25 18.98
N GLN A 386 -22.85 7.07 19.59
CA GLN A 386 -21.56 6.43 19.75
C GLN A 386 -20.89 6.13 18.40
N LEU A 387 -21.63 5.60 17.42
CA LEU A 387 -21.10 5.31 16.08
C LEU A 387 -20.66 6.58 15.35
N LEU A 388 -21.45 7.66 15.45
CA LEU A 388 -21.10 8.95 14.86
C LEU A 388 -19.87 9.57 15.52
N ILE A 389 -19.77 9.50 16.85
CA ILE A 389 -18.60 9.99 17.60
C ILE A 389 -17.36 9.16 17.22
N CYS A 390 -17.46 7.83 17.19
CA CYS A 390 -16.33 6.96 16.84
C CYS A 390 -15.81 7.23 15.42
N TYR A 391 -16.69 7.48 14.44
CA TYR A 391 -16.26 7.81 13.08
C TYR A 391 -15.62 9.20 13.04
N SER A 392 -16.20 10.17 13.76
CA SER A 392 -15.63 11.52 13.87
C SER A 392 -14.23 11.49 14.51
N LEU A 393 -14.02 10.66 15.53
CA LEU A 393 -12.71 10.40 16.13
C LEU A 393 -11.74 9.76 15.13
N ALA A 394 -12.21 8.81 14.30
CA ALA A 394 -11.38 8.23 13.24
C ALA A 394 -10.87 9.31 12.27
N VAL A 395 -11.74 10.21 11.83
CA VAL A 395 -11.36 11.35 10.97
C VAL A 395 -10.42 12.31 11.70
N LEU A 396 -10.63 12.57 12.99
CA LEU A 396 -9.71 13.39 13.79
C LEU A 396 -8.30 12.80 13.84
N PHE A 397 -8.17 11.50 14.15
CA PHE A 397 -6.87 10.82 14.16
C PHE A 397 -6.23 10.78 12.77
N MET A 398 -7.02 10.64 11.70
CA MET A 398 -6.54 10.78 10.33
C MET A 398 -5.90 12.14 10.06
N LEU A 399 -6.57 13.22 10.46
CA LEU A 399 -6.07 14.59 10.30
C LEU A 399 -4.81 14.81 11.15
N LEU A 400 -4.80 14.32 12.39
CA LEU A 400 -3.62 14.36 13.26
C LEU A 400 -2.44 13.63 12.64
N PHE A 401 -2.66 12.44 12.06
CA PHE A 401 -1.61 11.70 11.37
C PHE A 401 -1.01 12.52 10.23
N HIS A 402 -1.87 13.07 9.37
CA HIS A 402 -1.44 13.86 8.22
C HIS A 402 -0.74 15.17 8.59
N GLN A 403 -1.19 15.83 9.67
CA GLN A 403 -0.64 17.12 10.10
C GLN A 403 0.66 16.99 10.91
N PHE A 404 0.78 15.97 11.75
CA PHE A 404 1.88 15.86 12.71
C PHE A 404 2.78 14.63 12.50
N CYS A 405 2.24 13.53 12.00
CA CYS A 405 2.94 12.24 11.99
C CYS A 405 3.41 11.79 10.59
N HIS A 406 2.99 12.47 9.51
CA HIS A 406 3.34 12.08 8.15
C HIS A 406 4.87 12.23 7.90
N PRO A 407 5.56 11.16 7.45
CA PRO A 407 7.01 11.13 7.35
C PRO A 407 7.57 12.14 6.33
N CYS A 408 6.85 12.41 5.24
CA CYS A 408 7.25 13.34 4.20
C CYS A 408 6.61 14.73 4.35
N ARG A 409 6.25 15.15 5.58
CA ARG A 409 5.55 16.43 5.82
C ARG A 409 6.23 17.63 5.16
N ARG A 410 7.56 17.65 5.13
CA ARG A 410 8.35 18.76 4.57
C ARG A 410 8.25 18.89 3.05
N LEU A 411 7.76 17.87 2.34
CA LEU A 411 7.53 17.91 0.89
C LEU A 411 6.14 18.44 0.52
N PHE A 412 5.24 18.60 1.48
CA PHE A 412 3.95 19.21 1.19
C PHE A 412 4.12 20.72 0.98
N GLN A 413 4.11 21.16 -0.28
CA GLN A 413 4.05 22.59 -0.63
C GLN A 413 2.73 23.25 -0.18
N TYR A 414 1.66 22.47 0.01
CA TYR A 414 0.36 22.92 0.51
C TYR A 414 -0.06 22.08 1.70
N ASN A 415 -0.20 22.71 2.87
CA ASN A 415 -0.66 22.04 4.09
C ASN A 415 -2.20 21.85 4.08
N VAL A 416 -2.70 20.96 4.93
CA VAL A 416 -4.14 20.79 5.22
C VAL A 416 -4.78 22.13 5.59
N HIS A 417 -4.04 22.96 6.32
CA HIS A 417 -4.43 24.32 6.68
C HIS A 417 -4.63 25.21 5.45
N ASP A 418 -3.77 25.13 4.44
CA ASP A 418 -3.87 25.94 3.21
C ASP A 418 -5.02 25.46 2.32
N CYS A 419 -5.29 24.15 2.29
CA CYS A 419 -6.46 23.59 1.61
C CYS A 419 -7.77 24.02 2.28
N LEU A 420 -7.87 23.92 3.61
CA LEU A 420 -9.02 24.42 4.38
C LEU A 420 -9.19 25.94 4.20
N HIS A 421 -8.11 26.70 4.22
CA HIS A 421 -8.12 28.14 4.01
C HIS A 421 -8.53 28.49 2.57
N CYS A 422 -8.09 27.74 1.56
CA CYS A 422 -8.47 27.93 0.16
C CYS A 422 -9.96 27.66 -0.09
N VAL A 423 -10.53 26.61 0.52
CA VAL A 423 -11.98 26.34 0.46
C VAL A 423 -12.78 27.46 1.16
N CYS A 424 -12.32 27.91 2.34
CA CYS A 424 -12.91 29.05 3.05
C CYS A 424 -12.80 30.36 2.26
N CYS A 425 -11.68 30.60 1.56
CA CYS A 425 -11.46 31.77 0.72
C CYS A 425 -12.30 31.74 -0.55
N ARG A 426 -12.46 30.56 -1.18
CA ARG A 426 -13.32 30.38 -2.35
C ARG A 426 -14.80 30.57 -1.97
N ARG A 427 -15.20 30.10 -0.78
CA ARG A 427 -16.55 30.34 -0.22
C ARG A 427 -16.78 31.82 0.15
N ARG A 428 -15.77 32.52 0.67
CA ARG A 428 -15.81 33.99 0.90
C ARG A 428 -15.84 34.80 -0.40
N ARG A 429 -15.11 34.38 -1.45
CA ARG A 429 -15.17 35.03 -2.78
C ARG A 429 -16.50 34.76 -3.48
N ALA A 430 -17.06 33.55 -3.36
CA ALA A 430 -18.41 33.24 -3.86
C ALA A 430 -19.51 34.03 -3.12
N GLY A 431 -19.36 34.24 -1.81
CA GLY A 431 -20.27 35.08 -1.02
C GLY A 431 -20.12 36.60 -1.25
N ARG A 432 -18.93 37.09 -1.63
CA ARG A 432 -18.71 38.51 -2.02
C ARG A 432 -18.99 38.79 -3.50
N GLY A 433 -18.86 37.80 -4.37
CA GLY A 433 -19.11 37.92 -5.82
C GLY A 433 -20.58 38.12 -6.19
N ALA A 434 -21.51 37.83 -5.26
CA ALA A 434 -22.93 38.14 -5.42
C ALA A 434 -23.29 39.61 -5.09
N ARG A 435 -22.33 40.43 -4.61
CA ARG A 435 -22.62 41.79 -4.14
C ARG A 435 -21.84 42.93 -4.81
N ASN A 436 -20.81 42.65 -5.62
CA ASN A 436 -20.12 43.69 -6.38
C ASN A 436 -19.78 43.20 -7.78
N GLY A 437 -20.61 43.59 -8.75
CA GLY A 437 -20.22 43.66 -10.14
C GLY A 437 -19.22 44.80 -10.38
N ARG A 438 -18.33 44.58 -11.36
CA ARG A 438 -17.33 45.51 -11.94
C ARG A 438 -16.07 45.79 -11.12
N GLY A 439 -14.92 45.52 -11.75
CA GLY A 439 -13.69 46.28 -11.52
C GLY A 439 -12.42 45.48 -11.24
N ASN A 440 -11.54 45.44 -12.24
CA ASN A 440 -10.08 45.36 -12.21
C ASN A 440 -9.36 44.14 -11.58
N VAL A 441 -8.68 43.41 -12.47
CA VAL A 441 -7.60 42.45 -12.20
C VAL A 441 -6.30 43.23 -11.94
N PRO A 442 -5.59 43.03 -10.82
CA PRO A 442 -4.20 43.45 -10.67
C PRO A 442 -3.22 42.28 -10.96
N PRO A 443 -1.98 42.58 -11.36
CA PRO A 443 -1.04 41.60 -11.89
C PRO A 443 -0.43 40.74 -10.77
N SER A 444 -0.37 39.43 -11.00
CA SER A 444 0.32 38.48 -10.13
C SER A 444 1.82 38.47 -10.48
N TYR A 445 2.64 39.10 -9.64
CA TYR A 445 4.04 38.73 -9.52
C TYR A 445 4.12 37.62 -8.47
N SER A 446 4.30 36.38 -8.93
CA SER A 446 4.68 35.26 -8.09
C SER A 446 5.98 34.69 -8.66
N THR A 447 7.05 34.87 -7.90
CA THR A 447 8.40 34.40 -8.17
C THR A 447 8.39 32.89 -8.40
N ALA A 448 8.38 32.48 -9.67
CA ALA A 448 8.56 31.11 -10.08
C ALA A 448 10.06 30.78 -10.02
N ALA A 449 10.45 29.91 -9.09
CA ALA A 449 11.68 29.15 -9.24
C ALA A 449 11.43 28.12 -10.36
N THR A 450 11.89 28.47 -11.55
CA THR A 450 11.91 27.62 -12.74
C THR A 450 12.77 26.38 -12.44
N MET A 451 12.15 25.22 -12.18
CA MET A 451 12.85 23.95 -12.33
C MET A 451 12.98 23.68 -13.84
N VAL A 452 14.20 23.80 -14.33
CA VAL A 452 14.62 23.33 -15.64
C VAL A 452 14.43 21.82 -15.68
N LEU A 453 13.47 21.35 -16.47
CA LEU A 453 13.40 19.94 -16.87
C LEU A 453 14.62 19.65 -17.75
N VAL A 454 15.55 18.84 -17.22
CA VAL A 454 16.52 18.13 -18.05
C VAL A 454 15.78 16.91 -18.64
N PRO A 455 15.75 16.73 -19.98
CA PRO A 455 15.21 15.51 -20.58
C PRO A 455 16.13 14.33 -20.25
N GLU A 456 15.58 13.24 -19.70
CA GLU A 456 16.29 11.96 -19.63
C GLU A 456 16.50 11.41 -21.05
N GLU A 457 17.75 11.23 -21.45
CA GLU A 457 18.12 10.39 -22.59
C GLU A 457 18.05 8.89 -22.19
N PRO A 458 17.66 7.99 -23.11
CA PRO A 458 17.52 6.57 -22.83
C PRO A 458 18.89 5.88 -22.75
N LEU A 459 19.15 5.24 -21.62
CA LEU A 459 20.36 4.45 -21.40
C LEU A 459 20.23 3.10 -22.12
N GLU A 460 20.91 2.97 -23.27
CA GLU A 460 21.03 1.72 -24.02
C GLU A 460 21.73 0.64 -23.19
N LEU A 461 21.16 -0.56 -23.25
CA LEU A 461 21.60 -1.77 -22.60
C LEU A 461 22.82 -2.32 -23.38
N LEU A 462 24.01 -2.28 -22.77
CA LEU A 462 25.21 -2.94 -23.31
C LEU A 462 25.07 -4.47 -23.20
N ASP A 463 24.92 -5.12 -24.34
CA ASP A 463 24.90 -6.56 -24.53
C ASP A 463 26.34 -7.12 -24.56
N PRO A 464 26.70 -8.16 -23.79
CA PRO A 464 28.06 -8.70 -23.78
C PRO A 464 28.20 -9.83 -24.80
N GLN A 465 28.34 -9.50 -26.08
CA GLN A 465 28.77 -10.48 -27.08
C GLN A 465 29.47 -9.78 -28.26
N ASN A 466 30.78 -9.58 -28.13
CA ASN A 466 31.76 -9.64 -29.24
C ASN A 466 33.17 -9.31 -28.73
N SER A 467 33.94 -10.36 -28.46
CA SER A 467 35.38 -10.28 -28.21
C SER A 467 36.12 -11.09 -29.27
N LEU A 468 36.75 -10.43 -30.26
CA LEU A 468 37.95 -10.85 -31.02
C LEU A 468 38.44 -9.70 -31.95
N PRO A 469 39.74 -9.65 -32.34
CA PRO A 469 40.61 -8.47 -32.24
C PRO A 469 40.97 -7.83 -33.62
N PRO A 470 41.70 -6.69 -33.67
CA PRO A 470 41.76 -5.84 -34.85
C PRO A 470 42.81 -6.31 -35.86
N HIS A 471 42.44 -6.39 -37.15
CA HIS A 471 43.39 -6.61 -38.23
C HIS A 471 43.66 -5.30 -38.98
N VAL A 472 44.95 -5.04 -39.12
CA VAL A 472 45.61 -3.89 -39.72
C VAL A 472 45.17 -3.66 -41.18
N THR A 473 44.79 -2.43 -41.50
CA THR A 473 44.59 -1.93 -42.87
C THR A 473 45.94 -1.58 -43.50
N ARG A 474 46.29 -2.20 -44.63
CA ARG A 474 47.29 -1.68 -45.56
C ARG A 474 46.74 -1.73 -46.98
N GLN A 475 46.89 -0.60 -47.67
CA GLN A 475 46.47 -0.27 -49.03
C GLN A 475 47.07 -1.17 -50.13
N LEU A 476 46.58 -0.90 -51.35
CA LEU A 476 46.88 -1.43 -52.69
C LEU A 476 45.99 -2.63 -53.06
N GLY A 477 45.23 -2.64 -54.14
CA GLY A 477 45.14 -1.77 -55.31
C GLY A 477 44.75 -2.63 -56.51
N ALA A 478 43.77 -2.14 -57.29
CA ALA A 478 43.46 -2.51 -58.68
C ALA A 478 42.97 -3.93 -59.03
N ARG A 479 41.91 -3.94 -59.88
CA ARG A 479 41.61 -4.84 -61.02
C ARG A 479 41.73 -6.37 -60.79
N GLU A 480 40.77 -7.22 -61.13
CA GLU A 480 40.20 -7.42 -62.47
C GLU A 480 39.17 -8.58 -62.42
N SER A 481 38.12 -8.46 -63.25
CA SER A 481 37.42 -9.51 -64.03
C SER A 481 37.22 -10.96 -63.52
N SER A 482 35.94 -11.36 -63.58
CA SER A 482 35.40 -12.55 -64.27
C SER A 482 35.84 -13.96 -63.85
N ALA A 483 34.90 -14.72 -63.27
CA ALA A 483 34.26 -15.90 -63.86
C ALA A 483 33.22 -16.48 -62.89
#